data_AF-A0AAN0JIR8-F1
#
_entry.id   AF-A0AAN0JIR8-F1
#
_cell.length_a   1.000
_cell.length_b   1.000
_cell.length_c   1.000
_cell.angle_alpha   90.00
_cell.angle_beta   90.00
_cell.angle_gamma   90.00
#
_symmetry.space_group_name_H-M   'P 1'
#
loop_
_entity.id
_entity.type
_entity.pdbx_description
1 polymer ?
#
loop_
_entity_poly.entity_id
_entity_poly.type
_entity_poly.pdbx_seq_one_letter_code
_entity_poly.pdbx_strand_id
1 'polypeptide(L)'
;MVVEIIAEVLSIPEPAARFLFGLLLTYPLAFIYRPLIIPYASKNTQSIICAAGGFALLQYVFGLSASLHFLLDVILVYCVFLLFGKGRVSLLLTWIITM
;
A
#
# COMPACT_ATOMS: atom_id res chain seq x y z
N MET A 1 6.23 -17.97 9.50
CA MET A 1 7.23 -19.06 9.56
C MET A 1 8.41 -18.88 8.59
N VAL A 2 8.30 -19.05 7.26
CA VAL A 2 9.48 -18.90 6.36
C VAL A 2 10.06 -17.47 6.39
N VAL A 3 9.20 -16.45 6.35
CA VAL A 3 9.65 -15.05 6.38
C VAL A 3 10.20 -14.65 7.75
N GLU A 4 9.69 -15.24 8.83
CA GLU A 4 10.20 -15.04 10.21
C GLU A 4 11.64 -15.55 10.33
N ILE A 5 11.90 -16.77 9.85
CA ILE A 5 13.24 -17.38 9.84
C ILE A 5 14.22 -16.52 9.03
N ILE A 6 13.78 -16.01 7.88
CA ILE A 6 14.63 -15.15 7.03
C ILE A 6 14.89 -13.80 7.72
N ALA A 7 13.88 -13.21 8.38
CA ALA A 7 14.02 -11.97 9.13
C ALA A 7 15.01 -12.12 10.29
N GLU A 8 14.96 -13.25 11.01
CA GLU A 8 15.94 -13.60 12.05
C GLU A 8 17.36 -13.74 11.49
N VAL A 9 17.54 -14.51 10.41
CA VAL A 9 18.86 -14.72 9.78
C VAL A 9 19.46 -13.41 9.28
N LEU A 10 18.63 -12.52 8.72
CA LEU A 10 19.06 -11.22 8.22
C LEU A 10 19.12 -10.13 9.31
N SER A 11 18.71 -10.44 10.54
CA SER A 11 18.61 -9.49 11.66
C SER A 11 17.81 -8.23 11.31
N ILE A 12 16.71 -8.39 10.56
CA ILE A 12 15.81 -7.31 10.16
C ILE A 12 14.43 -7.47 10.80
N PRO A 13 13.67 -6.38 10.99
CA PRO A 13 12.28 -6.47 11.42
C PRO A 13 11.47 -7.32 10.44
N GLU A 14 10.69 -8.25 10.96
CA GLU A 14 9.84 -9.13 10.14
C GLU A 14 8.92 -8.38 9.15
N PRO A 15 8.28 -7.24 9.51
CA PRO A 15 7.50 -6.46 8.54
C PRO A 15 8.35 -5.97 7.36
N ALA A 16 9.61 -5.60 7.59
CA ALA A 16 10.51 -5.19 6.53
C ALA A 16 10.84 -6.36 5.58
N ALA A 17 11.07 -7.55 6.13
CA ALA A 17 11.26 -8.76 5.33
C ALA A 17 10.02 -9.10 4.48
N ARG A 18 8.83 -9.09 5.10
CA ARG A 18 7.54 -9.30 4.42
C ARG A 18 7.31 -8.27 3.31
N PHE A 19 7.63 -6.99 3.56
CA PHE A 19 7.49 -5.95 2.54
C PHE A 19 8.43 -6.19 1.36
N LEU A 20 9.69 -6.58 1.63
CA LEU A 20 10.67 -6.87 0.59
C LEU A 20 10.25 -8.06 -0.28
N PHE A 21 9.78 -9.14 0.33
CA PHE A 21 9.23 -10.29 -0.40
C PHE A 21 7.96 -9.94 -1.16
N GLY A 22 7.07 -9.15 -0.55
CA GLY A 22 5.87 -8.64 -1.19
C GLY A 22 6.20 -7.84 -2.45
N LEU A 23 7.18 -6.93 -2.38
CA LEU A 23 7.66 -6.16 -3.54
C LEU A 23 8.27 -7.07 -4.61
N LEU A 24 9.15 -8.01 -4.23
CA LEU A 24 9.82 -8.90 -5.19
C LEU A 24 8.84 -9.83 -5.92
N LEU A 25 7.73 -10.22 -5.29
CA LEU A 25 6.69 -11.03 -5.92
C LEU A 25 5.71 -10.20 -6.74
N THR A 26 5.37 -8.99 -6.28
CA THR A 26 4.40 -8.11 -6.95
C THR A 26 5.00 -7.36 -8.13
N TYR A 27 6.30 -7.05 -8.13
CA TYR A 27 6.96 -6.37 -9.26
C TYR A 27 6.89 -7.17 -10.57
N PRO A 28 7.26 -8.45 -10.61
CA PRO A 28 7.13 -9.29 -11.80
C PRO A 28 5.68 -9.40 -12.26
N LEU A 29 4.74 -9.57 -11.32
CA LEU A 29 3.30 -9.56 -11.61
C LEU A 29 2.85 -8.25 -12.24
N ALA A 30 3.35 -7.10 -11.75
CA ALA A 30 3.05 -5.80 -12.33
C ALA A 30 3.60 -5.67 -13.76
N PHE A 31 4.78 -6.20 -14.06
CA PHE A 31 5.33 -6.24 -15.42
C PHE A 31 4.51 -7.10 -16.39
N ILE A 32 3.82 -8.12 -15.90
CA ILE A 32 2.92 -8.97 -16.70
C ILE A 32 1.54 -8.32 -16.86
N TYR A 33 0.96 -7.83 -15.76
CA TYR A 33 -0.38 -7.24 -15.75
C TYR A 33 -0.44 -5.90 -16.51
N ARG A 34 0.63 -5.10 -16.46
CA ARG A 34 0.66 -3.76 -17.06
C ARG A 34 0.52 -3.74 -18.60
N PRO A 35 1.15 -4.64 -19.37
CA PRO A 35 0.89 -4.73 -20.81
C PRO A 35 -0.31 -5.59 -21.18
N LEU A 36 -0.66 -6.61 -20.38
CA LEU A 36 -1.67 -7.61 -20.79
C LEU A 36 -3.09 -7.30 -20.32
N ILE A 37 -3.26 -6.59 -19.21
CA ILE A 37 -4.56 -6.43 -18.55
C ILE A 37 -4.94 -4.96 -18.44
N ILE A 38 -4.00 -4.09 -18.07
CA ILE A 38 -4.25 -2.65 -17.91
C ILE A 38 -4.78 -1.98 -19.20
N PRO A 39 -4.27 -2.25 -20.43
CA PRO A 39 -4.76 -1.55 -21.62
C PRO A 39 -6.21 -1.86 -21.98
N TYR A 40 -6.73 -3.01 -21.55
CA TYR A 40 -8.09 -3.47 -21.85
C TYR A 40 -9.08 -3.22 -20.70
N ALA A 41 -8.57 -2.80 -19.54
CA ALA A 41 -9.39 -2.52 -18.36
C ALA A 41 -9.86 -1.07 -18.33
N SER A 42 -11.10 -0.84 -17.90
CA SER A 42 -11.62 0.52 -17.65
C SER A 42 -10.81 1.25 -16.57
N LYS A 43 -10.76 2.59 -16.60
CA LYS A 43 -10.05 3.39 -15.58
C LYS A 43 -10.49 3.03 -14.15
N ASN A 44 -11.78 2.77 -13.93
CA ASN A 44 -12.29 2.38 -12.62
C ASN A 44 -11.79 0.99 -12.21
N THR A 45 -11.79 0.04 -13.14
CA THR A 45 -11.26 -1.31 -12.90
C THR A 45 -9.78 -1.27 -12.54
N GLN A 46 -8.98 -0.44 -13.22
CA GLN A 46 -7.56 -0.25 -12.90
C GLN A 46 -7.38 0.31 -11.48
N SER A 47 -8.15 1.34 -11.11
CA SER A 47 -8.12 1.91 -9.76
C SER A 47 -8.48 0.89 -8.68
N ILE A 48 -9.49 0.05 -8.92
CA ILE A 48 -9.90 -1.01 -7.99
C ILE A 48 -8.79 -2.06 -7.84
N ILE A 49 -8.19 -2.50 -8.94
CA ILE A 49 -7.10 -3.49 -8.92
C ILE A 49 -5.91 -2.94 -8.14
N CYS A 50 -5.51 -1.69 -8.39
CA CYS A 50 -4.41 -1.05 -7.65
C CYS A 50 -4.73 -0.90 -6.15
N ALA A 51 -5.96 -0.48 -5.81
CA ALA A 51 -6.38 -0.32 -4.42
C ALA A 51 -6.42 -1.67 -3.68
N ALA A 52 -7.00 -2.70 -4.30
CA ALA A 52 -7.06 -4.04 -3.74
C ALA A 52 -5.67 -4.67 -3.58
N GLY A 53 -4.79 -4.48 -4.57
CA GLY A 53 -3.39 -4.93 -4.50
C GLY A 53 -2.61 -4.23 -3.40
N GLY A 54 -2.77 -2.91 -3.26
CA GLY A 54 -2.16 -2.13 -2.17
C GLY A 54 -2.64 -2.58 -0.79
N PHE A 55 -3.96 -2.81 -0.62
CA PHE A 55 -4.52 -3.30 0.63
C PHE A 55 -4.04 -4.73 0.97
N ALA A 56 -4.00 -5.62 -0.02
CA ALA A 56 -3.49 -6.98 0.17
C ALA A 56 -2.01 -6.99 0.59
N LEU A 57 -1.18 -6.12 0.00
CA LEU A 57 0.21 -5.95 0.41
C LEU A 57 0.31 -5.45 1.86
N LEU A 58 -0.49 -4.44 2.19
CA LEU A 58 -0.50 -3.83 3.52
C LEU A 58 -0.92 -4.84 4.59
N GLN A 59 -1.91 -5.69 4.29
CA GLN A 59 -2.35 -6.79 5.15
C GLN A 59 -1.32 -7.91 5.27
N TYR A 60 -0.60 -8.23 4.19
CA TYR A 60 0.50 -9.21 4.25
C TYR A 60 1.63 -8.73 5.17
N VAL A 61 1.98 -7.44 5.10
CA VAL A 61 3.10 -6.87 5.85
C VAL A 61 2.78 -6.65 7.32
N PHE A 62 1.65 -6.00 7.63
CA PHE A 62 1.35 -5.52 8.98
C PHE A 62 0.21 -6.30 9.67
N GLY A 63 -0.50 -7.17 8.95
CA GLY A 63 -1.67 -7.87 9.48
C GLY A 63 -2.92 -7.00 9.54
N LEU A 64 -4.07 -7.62 9.79
CA LEU A 64 -5.40 -6.98 9.67
C LEU A 64 -5.57 -5.78 10.62
N SER A 65 -5.12 -5.89 11.87
CA SER A 65 -5.32 -4.84 12.90
C SER A 65 -4.61 -3.53 12.54
N ALA A 66 -3.32 -3.59 12.19
CA ALA A 66 -2.57 -2.43 11.74
C ALA A 66 -3.06 -1.90 10.39
N SER A 67 -3.53 -2.80 9.51
CA SER A 67 -4.06 -2.40 8.19
C SER A 67 -5.28 -1.50 8.27
N LEU A 68 -6.14 -1.71 9.26
CA LEU A 68 -7.33 -0.88 9.47
C LEU A 68 -6.97 0.52 9.97
N HIS A 69 -5.90 0.66 10.78
CA HIS A 69 -5.39 1.98 11.17
C HIS A 69 -4.85 2.76 9.96
N PHE A 70 -4.04 2.13 9.12
CA PHE A 70 -3.57 2.79 7.89
C PHE A 70 -4.71 3.15 6.92
N LEU A 71 -5.78 2.34 6.86
CA LEU A 71 -6.95 2.67 6.04
C LEU A 71 -7.67 3.92 6.55
N LEU A 72 -7.76 4.10 7.88
CA LEU A 72 -8.33 5.30 8.49
C LEU A 72 -7.53 6.54 8.08
N ASP A 73 -6.20 6.48 8.11
CA ASP A 73 -5.33 7.58 7.69
C ASP A 73 -5.54 7.93 6.21
N VAL A 74 -5.64 6.92 5.34
CA VAL A 74 -5.92 7.14 3.91
C VAL A 74 -7.26 7.86 3.72
N ILE A 75 -8.30 7.50 4.47
CA ILE A 75 -9.61 8.16 4.41
C ILE A 75 -9.51 9.60 4.92
N LEU A 76 -8.83 9.84 6.04
CA LEU A 76 -8.60 11.17 6.58
C LEU A 76 -7.85 12.08 5.61
N VAL A 77 -6.79 11.57 4.98
CA VAL A 77 -6.04 12.28 3.94
C VAL A 77 -6.93 12.58 2.75
N TYR A 78 -7.72 11.61 2.29
CA TYR A 78 -8.69 11.84 1.22
C TYR A 78 -9.69 12.95 1.56
N CYS A 79 -10.23 12.97 2.78
CA CYS A 79 -11.11 14.03 3.27
C CYS A 79 -10.42 15.40 3.27
N VAL A 80 -9.15 15.49 3.70
CA VAL A 80 -8.36 16.73 3.66
C VAL A 80 -8.24 17.25 2.22
N PHE A 81 -7.92 16.38 1.27
CA PHE A 81 -7.82 16.77 -0.15
C PHE A 81 -9.17 17.14 -0.76
N LEU A 82 -10.26 16.52 -0.30
CA LEU A 82 -11.62 16.82 -0.77
C LEU A 82 -12.11 18.18 -0.27
N LEU A 83 -11.76 18.56 0.96
CA LEU A 83 -12.18 19.82 1.59
C LEU A 83 -11.29 21.00 1.22
N PHE A 84 -9.97 20.82 1.20
CA PHE A 84 -9.00 21.90 1.02
C PHE A 84 -8.34 21.92 -0.36
N GLY A 85 -8.62 20.91 -1.20
CA GLY A 85 -8.00 20.77 -2.51
C GLY A 85 -6.50 20.46 -2.45
N LYS A 86 -5.82 20.63 -3.58
CA LYS A 86 -4.37 20.42 -3.70
C LYS A 86 -3.64 21.71 -3.35
N GLY A 87 -2.89 21.72 -2.25
CA GLY A 87 -2.16 22.91 -1.82
C GLY A 87 -1.24 22.66 -0.63
N ARG A 88 -0.54 23.72 -0.21
CA ARG A 88 0.39 23.66 0.94
C ARG A 88 -0.33 23.36 2.25
N VAL A 89 -1.57 23.82 2.39
CA VAL A 89 -2.41 23.62 3.58
C VAL A 89 -2.82 22.14 3.71
N SER A 90 -3.24 21.50 2.63
CA SER A 90 -3.58 20.07 2.65
C SER A 90 -2.35 19.20 2.93
N LEU A 91 -1.18 19.55 2.38
CA LEU A 91 0.09 18.90 2.71
C LEU A 91 0.44 18.98 4.21
N LEU A 92 0.33 20.17 4.80
CA LEU A 92 0.58 20.37 6.23
C LEU A 92 -0.40 19.60 7.11
N LEU A 93 -1.69 19.64 6.79
CA LEU A 93 -2.73 18.92 7.52
C LEU A 93 -2.54 17.40 7.42
N THR A 94 -2.25 16.89 6.22
CA THR A 94 -1.92 15.47 6.03
C THR A 94 -0.72 15.09 6.90
N TRP A 95 0.34 15.89 6.92
CA TRP A 95 1.53 15.58 7.72
C TRP A 95 1.22 15.54 9.22
N ILE A 96 0.42 16.47 9.74
CA ILE A 96 0.00 16.49 11.16
C ILE A 96 -0.86 15.27 11.51
N ILE A 97 -1.73 14.81 10.61
CA ILE A 97 -2.64 13.70 10.86
C ILE A 97 -1.92 12.35 10.81
N THR A 98 -0.89 12.22 9.96
CA THR A 98 -0.17 10.94 9.76
C THR A 98 1.09 10.77 10.61
N MET A 99 1.46 11.76 11.41
CA MET A 99 2.59 11.74 12.36
C MET A 99 2.09 11.43 13.77
#